data_AF-A0A8F5BS81-F1
#
_entry.id   AF-A0A8F5BS81-F1
#
_cell.length_a   1.000
_cell.length_b   1.000
_cell.length_c   1.000
_cell.angle_alpha   90.00
_cell.angle_beta   90.00
_cell.angle_gamma   90.00
#
_symmetry.space_group_name_H-M   'P 1'
#
loop_
_entity.id
_entity.type
_entity.pdbx_description
1 polymer ?
#
loop_
_entity_poly.entity_id
_entity_poly.type
_entity_poly.pdbx_seq_one_letter_code
_entity_poly.pdbx_strand_id
1 'polypeptide(L)'
;MEATGPYFYYLHEKLTEKGYKVTIINPLHLSEILGKKTGKVDAQRLLVYMTGVVKGSYIPTGEIRELTRYRESLMRKITQVKNKIRKFLEIGYKIEPFDKRGVVGEVS
;
A
#
# COMPACT_ATOMS: atom_id res chain seq x y z
N MET A 1 18.20 5.73 0.44
CA MET A 1 17.51 5.06 1.56
C MET A 1 16.02 5.23 1.30
N GLU A 2 15.40 4.32 0.53
CA GLU A 2 13.96 4.37 0.29
C GLU A 2 13.25 4.01 1.60
N ALA A 3 12.92 5.05 2.37
CA ALA A 3 12.20 4.96 3.62
C ALA A 3 10.71 4.66 3.34
N THR A 4 10.42 3.49 2.78
CA THR A 4 9.06 2.99 2.53
C THR A 4 8.71 1.88 3.51
N GLY A 5 9.25 1.94 4.72
CA GLY A 5 8.71 1.17 5.85
C GLY A 5 7.37 1.77 6.27
N PRO A 6 6.41 0.97 6.76
CA PRO A 6 5.14 1.50 7.27
C PRO A 6 5.36 2.17 8.63
N TYR A 7 6.00 3.35 8.65
CA TYR A 7 6.27 4.15 9.86
C TYR A 7 4.99 4.49 10.64
N PHE A 8 3.87 4.59 9.92
CA PHE A 8 2.56 4.81 10.52
C PHE A 8 2.16 3.71 11.51
N TYR A 9 2.67 2.48 11.36
CA TYR A 9 2.33 1.37 12.25
C TYR A 9 2.86 1.63 13.67
N TYR A 10 4.13 2.03 13.77
CA TYR A 10 4.75 2.37 15.05
C TYR A 10 4.09 3.58 15.71
N LEU A 11 3.76 4.62 14.92
CA LEU A 11 3.08 5.80 15.44
C LEU A 11 1.68 5.46 15.93
N HIS A 12 0.93 4.64 15.18
CA HIS A 12 -0.38 4.15 15.60
C HIS A 12 -0.28 3.38 16.92
N GLU A 13 0.63 2.40 17.00
CA GLU A 13 0.85 1.60 18.21
C GLU A 13 1.17 2.47 19.43
N LYS A 14 2.12 3.41 19.31
CA LYS A 14 2.51 4.32 20.40
C LYS A 14 1.41 5.27 20.85
N LEU A 15 0.59 5.76 19.92
CA LEU A 15 -0.52 6.65 20.24
C LEU A 15 -1.69 5.87 20.86
N THR A 16 -1.97 4.65 20.37
CA THR A 16 -2.97 3.77 20.97
C THR A 16 -2.57 3.30 22.37
N GLU A 17 -1.30 2.96 22.60
CA GLU A 17 -0.75 2.64 23.94
C GLU A 17 -0.95 3.79 24.94
N LYS A 18 -0.88 5.05 24.48
CA LYS A 18 -1.14 6.24 25.30
C LYS A 18 -2.63 6.55 25.49
N GLY A 19 -3.53 5.71 24.97
CA GLY A 19 -4.98 5.86 25.11
C GLY A 19 -5.64 6.80 24.10
N TYR A 20 -4.93 7.26 23.06
CA TYR A 20 -5.54 8.08 22.02
C TYR A 20 -6.37 7.23 21.05
N LYS A 21 -7.53 7.75 20.65
CA LYS A 21 -8.33 7.19 19.56
C LYS A 21 -7.69 7.56 18.22
N VAL A 22 -6.94 6.63 17.63
CA VAL A 22 -6.27 6.81 16.34
C VAL A 22 -7.03 6.06 15.26
N THR A 23 -7.30 6.73 14.15
CA THR A 23 -7.89 6.12 12.97
C THR A 23 -6.92 6.27 11.81
N ILE A 24 -6.55 5.16 11.18
CA ILE A 24 -5.77 5.18 9.93
C ILE A 24 -6.75 5.26 8.77
N ILE A 25 -6.45 6.06 7.75
CA ILE A 25 -7.27 6.20 6.55
C ILE A 25 -6.37 6.03 5.34
N ASN A 26 -6.83 5.28 4.34
CA ASN A 26 -6.17 5.21 3.05
C ASN A 26 -6.28 6.58 2.35
N PRO A 27 -5.17 7.29 2.10
CA PRO A 27 -5.21 8.59 1.45
C PRO A 27 -5.80 8.55 0.03
N LEU A 28 -5.75 7.40 -0.65
CA LEU A 28 -6.34 7.23 -1.98
C LEU A 28 -7.86 7.40 -1.97
N HIS A 29 -8.55 6.75 -1.02
CA HIS A 29 -9.99 6.94 -0.84
C HIS A 29 -10.34 8.41 -0.57
N LEU A 30 -9.51 9.10 0.23
CA LEU A 30 -9.74 10.49 0.55
C LEU A 30 -9.54 11.41 -0.67
N SER A 31 -8.59 11.08 -1.54
CA SER A 31 -8.36 11.79 -2.80
C SER A 31 -9.40 11.47 -3.88
N GLU A 32 -9.99 10.28 -3.88
CA GLU A 32 -11.11 9.93 -4.78
C GLU A 32 -12.36 10.75 -4.45
N ILE A 33 -12.61 11.01 -3.16
CA ILE A 33 -13.79 11.75 -2.71
C ILE A 33 -13.61 13.27 -2.87
N LEU A 34 -12.43 13.81 -2.55
CA LEU A 34 -12.21 15.26 -2.41
C LEU A 34 -11.19 15.85 -3.39
N GLY A 35 -10.57 15.03 -4.24
CA GLY A 35 -9.57 15.46 -5.21
C GLY A 35 -8.21 15.81 -4.61
N LYS A 36 -7.43 16.60 -5.36
CA LYS A 36 -6.05 16.99 -4.99
C LYS A 36 -6.04 17.85 -3.72
N LYS A 37 -4.99 17.63 -2.90
CA LYS A 37 -4.76 18.36 -1.65
C LYS A 37 -4.64 19.86 -1.92
N THR A 38 -5.54 20.65 -1.33
CA THR A 38 -5.50 22.12 -1.28
C THR A 38 -5.94 22.56 0.11
N GLY A 39 -5.57 23.76 0.59
CA GLY A 39 -5.90 24.20 1.95
C GLY A 39 -7.40 24.16 2.28
N LYS A 40 -8.26 24.48 1.30
CA LYS A 40 -9.73 24.36 1.43
C LYS A 40 -10.18 22.90 1.50
N VAL A 41 -9.57 22.04 0.69
CA VAL A 41 -9.85 20.60 0.66
C VAL A 41 -9.39 19.93 1.96
N ASP A 42 -8.31 20.39 2.59
CA ASP A 42 -7.87 19.84 3.88
C ASP A 42 -8.87 20.10 5.02
N ALA A 43 -9.52 21.27 5.04
CA ALA A 43 -10.63 21.51 5.97
C ALA A 43 -11.83 20.59 5.69
N GLN A 44 -12.16 20.38 4.41
CA GLN A 44 -13.22 19.45 4.01
C GLN A 44 -12.89 18.00 4.37
N ARG A 45 -11.63 17.59 4.27
CA ARG A 45 -11.15 16.26 4.69
C ARG A 45 -11.40 16.01 6.18
N LEU A 46 -11.13 17.01 7.02
CA LEU A 46 -11.39 16.92 8.45
C LEU A 46 -12.89 16.81 8.73
N LEU A 47 -13.72 17.59 8.02
CA LEU A 47 -15.17 17.52 8.13
C LEU A 47 -15.71 16.12 7.74
N VAL A 48 -15.26 15.58 6.61
CA VAL A 48 -15.64 14.26 6.11
C VAL A 48 -15.23 13.13 7.07
N TYR A 49 -14.11 13.28 7.77
CA TYR A 49 -13.72 12.36 8.83
C TYR A 49 -14.65 12.48 10.04
N MET A 50 -14.96 13.71 10.49
CA MET A 50 -15.85 13.93 11.64
C MET A 50 -17.29 13.45 11.39
N THR A 51 -17.78 13.53 10.15
CA THR A 51 -19.12 13.05 9.78
C THR A 51 -19.19 11.53 9.60
N GLY A 52 -18.05 10.82 9.69
CA GLY A 52 -18.01 9.35 9.59
C GLY A 52 -18.21 8.80 8.17
N VAL A 53 -18.21 9.67 7.15
CA VAL A 53 -18.36 9.29 5.73
C VAL A 53 -17.17 8.44 5.26
N VAL A 54 -15.99 8.67 5.83
CA VAL A 54 -14.79 7.87 5.54
C VAL A 54 -14.55 6.88 6.67
N LYS A 55 -14.65 5.58 6.33
CA LYS A 55 -14.29 4.49 7.24
C LYS A 55 -12.77 4.41 7.40
N GLY A 56 -12.34 4.20 8.65
CA GLY A 56 -10.96 3.87 8.96
C GLY A 56 -10.53 2.59 8.24
N SER A 57 -9.28 2.57 7.77
CA SER A 57 -8.63 1.37 7.28
C SER A 57 -8.46 0.38 8.43
N TYR A 58 -8.85 -0.86 8.16
CA TYR A 58 -8.69 -1.94 9.12
C TYR A 58 -7.20 -2.26 9.32
N ILE A 59 -6.79 -2.33 10.58
CA ILE A 59 -5.44 -2.75 10.97
C ILE A 59 -5.56 -4.19 11.49
N PRO A 60 -4.99 -5.18 10.79
CA PRO A 60 -5.11 -6.56 11.21
C PRO A 60 -4.38 -6.81 12.54
N THR A 61 -5.06 -7.48 13.45
CA THR A 61 -4.55 -7.92 14.77
C THR A 61 -4.47 -9.45 14.83
N GLY A 62 -3.57 -9.98 15.66
CA GLY A 62 -3.43 -11.44 15.88
C GLY A 62 -3.10 -12.24 14.61
N GLU A 63 -3.79 -13.36 14.43
CA GLU A 63 -3.58 -14.33 13.35
C GLU A 63 -3.72 -13.72 11.94
N ILE A 64 -4.67 -12.79 11.76
CA ILE A 64 -4.90 -12.13 10.47
C ILE A 64 -3.67 -11.31 10.05
N ARG A 65 -2.95 -10.74 11.04
CA ARG A 65 -1.71 -9.98 10.78
C ARG A 65 -0.62 -10.90 10.25
N GLU A 66 -0.47 -12.08 10.84
CA GLU A 66 0.51 -13.07 10.41
C GLU A 66 0.21 -13.56 8.99
N LEU A 67 -1.05 -13.88 8.70
CA LEU A 67 -1.49 -14.26 7.35
C LEU A 67 -1.22 -13.16 6.32
N THR A 68 -1.48 -11.90 6.67
CA THR A 68 -1.23 -10.75 5.79
C THR A 68 0.26 -10.59 5.50
N ARG A 69 1.13 -10.70 6.52
CA ARG A 69 2.59 -10.66 6.37
C ARG A 69 3.12 -11.84 5.57
N TYR A 70 2.55 -13.03 5.79
CA TYR A 70 2.91 -14.23 5.05
C TYR A 70 2.58 -14.09 3.55
N ARG A 71 1.37 -13.60 3.23
CA ARG A 71 0.98 -13.25 1.86
C ARG A 71 1.96 -12.25 1.25
N GLU A 72 2.33 -11.20 1.97
CA GLU A 72 3.30 -10.21 1.49
C GLU A 72 4.69 -10.83 1.21
N SER A 73 5.12 -11.75 2.06
CA SER A 73 6.35 -12.54 1.86
C SER A 73 6.29 -13.39 0.59
N LEU A 74 5.17 -14.09 0.37
CA LEU A 74 4.95 -14.86 -0.86
C LEU A 74 4.96 -13.97 -2.11
N MET A 75 4.30 -12.81 -2.06
CA MET A 75 4.32 -11.84 -3.16
C MET A 75 5.74 -11.39 -3.50
N ARG A 76 6.56 -11.09 -2.49
CA ARG A 76 7.99 -10.77 -2.71
C ARG A 76 8.75 -11.93 -3.36
N LYS A 77 8.54 -13.16 -2.91
CA LYS A 77 9.16 -14.36 -3.51
C LYS A 77 8.75 -14.53 -4.98
N ILE A 78 7.47 -14.34 -5.30
CA ILE A 78 6.98 -14.40 -6.68
C ILE A 78 7.69 -13.36 -7.55
N THR A 79 7.79 -12.11 -7.09
CA THR A 79 8.52 -11.05 -7.82
C THR A 79 10.00 -11.39 -8.01
N GLN A 80 10.67 -11.92 -6.97
CA GLN A 80 12.06 -12.35 -7.08
C GLN A 80 12.25 -13.46 -8.11
N VAL A 81 11.37 -14.48 -8.12
CA VAL A 81 11.43 -15.57 -9.09
C VAL A 81 11.21 -15.05 -10.52
N LYS A 82 10.20 -14.19 -10.72
CA LYS A 82 9.95 -13.54 -12.03
C LYS A 82 11.18 -12.80 -12.55
N ASN A 83 11.82 -12.01 -11.69
CA ASN A 83 13.03 -11.27 -12.04
C ASN A 83 14.22 -12.21 -12.33
N LYS A 84 14.34 -13.32 -11.60
CA LYS A 84 15.39 -14.31 -11.84
C LYS A 84 15.20 -15.00 -13.20
N ILE A 85 13.98 -15.41 -13.54
CA ILE A 85 13.64 -16.00 -14.84
C ILE A 85 13.96 -15.02 -15.96
N ARG A 86 13.52 -13.75 -15.83
CA ARG A 86 13.86 -12.70 -16.79
C ARG A 86 15.37 -12.59 -17.01
N LYS A 87 16.15 -12.50 -15.93
CA LYS A 87 17.62 -12.37 -16.02
C LYS A 87 18.27 -13.56 -16.75
N PHE A 88 17.75 -14.78 -16.56
CA PHE A 88 18.24 -15.94 -17.32
C PHE A 88 17.94 -15.84 -18.81
N LEU A 89 16.74 -15.37 -19.17
CA LEU A 89 16.32 -15.28 -20.55
C LEU A 89 16.93 -14.08 -21.31
N GLU A 90 17.30 -13.00 -20.59
CA GLU A 90 18.01 -11.83 -21.14
C GLU A 90 19.38 -12.16 -21.76
N ILE A 91 19.93 -13.36 -21.51
CA ILE A 91 21.19 -13.82 -22.11
C ILE A 91 21.03 -14.10 -23.61
N GLY A 92 19.81 -14.40 -24.09
CA GLY A 92 19.55 -14.73 -25.50
C GLY A 92 18.37 -14.00 -26.13
N TYR A 93 17.52 -13.34 -25.35
CA TYR A 93 16.31 -12.67 -25.84
C TYR A 93 16.14 -11.30 -25.18
N LYS A 94 15.75 -10.28 -25.96
CA LYS A 94 15.40 -8.97 -25.40
C LYS A 94 13.99 -9.06 -24.82
N ILE A 95 13.88 -9.05 -23.48
CA ILE A 95 12.61 -9.21 -22.76
C ILE A 95 12.28 -7.94 -22.01
N GLU A 96 11.05 -7.46 -22.18
CA GLU A 96 10.56 -6.27 -21.49
C GLU A 96 10.29 -6.52 -20.00
N PRO A 97 10.36 -5.48 -19.15
CA PRO A 97 10.02 -5.60 -17.74
C PRO A 97 8.57 -6.03 -17.51
N PHE A 98 8.36 -6.92 -16.55
CA PHE A 98 7.02 -7.25 -16.08
C PHE A 98 6.37 -6.01 -15.41
N ASP A 99 5.29 -5.47 -15.99
CA ASP A 99 4.43 -4.48 -15.30
C ASP A 99 3.70 -5.14 -14.11
N LYS A 100 3.33 -4.34 -13.11
CA LYS A 100 2.57 -4.73 -11.91
C LYS A 100 1.22 -5.39 -12.25
N ARG A 101 0.74 -5.25 -13.49
CA ARG A 101 -0.50 -5.84 -14.03
C ARG A 101 -0.29 -7.12 -14.83
N GLY A 102 0.94 -7.56 -15.07
CA GLY A 102 1.24 -8.86 -15.69
C GLY A 102 0.84 -9.02 -17.15
N VAL A 103 0.56 -7.93 -17.88
CA VAL A 103 0.18 -8.02 -19.30
C VAL A 103 1.43 -7.89 -20.18
N VAL A 104 1.55 -8.85 -21.08
CA VAL A 104 2.56 -9.03 -22.11
C VAL A 104 2.41 -7.89 -23.12
N GLY A 105 3.49 -7.16 -23.38
CA GLY A 105 3.55 -6.28 -24.54
C GLY A 105 3.31 -7.12 -25.80
N GLU A 106 2.33 -6.71 -26.59
CA GLU A 106 1.98 -7.35 -27.85
C GLU A 106 3.24 -7.58 -28.68
N VAL A 107 3.45 -8.84 -29.06
CA VAL A 107 4.47 -9.22 -30.03
C VAL A 107 4.07 -8.60 -31.36
N SER A 108 4.85 -7.62 -31.84
CA SER A 108 4.88 -7.22 -33.26
C SER A 108 5.98 -7.96 -33.98
#